data_AF-A0A6I7F9S2-F1
#
_entry.id   AF-A0A6I7F9S2-F1
#
_cell.length_a   1.000
_cell.length_b   1.000
_cell.length_c   1.000
_cell.angle_alpha   90.00
_cell.angle_beta   90.00
_cell.angle_gamma   90.00
#
_symmetry.space_group_name_H-M   'P 1'
#
loop_
_entity.id
_entity.type
_entity.pdbx_description
1 polymer ?
#
loop_
_entity_poly.entity_id
_entity_poly.type
_entity_poly.pdbx_seq_one_letter_code
_entity_poly.pdbx_strand_id
1 'polypeptide(L)'
;MGESFWDSAGNFLHISYTENERKRDQYKDLYDYLADKESEVKTELSDVKSTKNSYKTSNLPDMKIPSHEFEDTRHEKDADLKKLIKHFDDMLDDIQHAKTKAKSKWEHYKAKAEAEEKKG
;
A
#
# COMPACT_ATOMS: atom_id res chain seq x y z
N MET A 1 7.39 16.13 -23.15
CA MET A 1 8.45 15.14 -23.43
C MET A 1 9.63 15.54 -22.59
N GLY A 2 9.76 14.96 -21.40
CA GLY A 2 10.86 15.25 -20.49
C GLY A 2 11.82 14.08 -20.54
N GLU A 3 12.97 14.26 -21.15
CA GLU A 3 14.07 13.31 -21.05
C GLU A 3 14.48 13.26 -19.58
N SER A 4 14.30 12.08 -18.97
CA SER A 4 14.61 11.87 -17.57
C SER A 4 16.12 11.98 -17.41
N PHE A 5 16.58 12.68 -16.36
CA PHE A 5 17.99 12.91 -16.05
C PHE A 5 18.87 11.63 -16.11
N TRP A 6 18.23 10.48 -15.87
CA TRP A 6 18.80 9.14 -15.97
C TRP A 6 19.21 8.72 -17.40
N ASP A 7 18.46 9.11 -18.43
CA ASP A 7 18.79 8.82 -19.83
C ASP A 7 20.06 9.57 -20.27
N SER A 8 20.28 10.78 -19.74
CA SER A 8 21.45 11.60 -20.06
C SER A 8 22.74 11.11 -19.40
N ALA A 9 22.66 10.49 -18.21
CA ALA A 9 23.83 9.96 -17.51
C ALA A 9 24.34 8.64 -18.12
N GLY A 10 23.43 7.79 -18.60
CA GLY A 10 23.78 6.53 -19.28
C GLY A 10 24.51 6.74 -20.60
N ASN A 11 24.26 7.85 -21.30
CA ASN A 11 24.88 8.16 -22.57
C ASN A 11 26.34 8.69 -22.43
N PHE A 12 26.75 9.14 -21.24
CA PHE A 12 28.07 9.74 -21.01
C PHE A 12 29.17 8.73 -20.62
N LEU A 13 28.81 7.55 -20.08
CA LEU A 13 29.80 6.61 -19.52
C LEU A 13 29.94 5.25 -20.21
N HIS A 14 29.16 4.92 -21.24
CA HIS A 14 29.32 3.67 -22.01
C HIS A 14 29.49 2.38 -21.17
N ILE A 15 29.00 2.36 -19.94
CA ILE A 15 28.72 1.16 -19.16
C ILE A 15 27.21 1.06 -19.22
N SER A 16 26.72 0.29 -20.19
CA SER A 16 25.31 0.25 -20.57
C SER A 16 24.46 -0.21 -19.39
N TYR A 17 23.73 0.69 -18.75
CA TYR A 17 22.64 0.34 -17.85
C TYR A 17 21.67 -0.57 -18.61
N THR A 18 21.72 -1.86 -18.30
CA THR A 18 21.04 -2.89 -19.09
C THR A 18 19.54 -2.82 -18.82
N GLU A 19 18.76 -3.35 -19.77
CA GLU A 19 17.30 -3.41 -19.62
C GLU A 19 16.87 -4.23 -18.38
N ASN A 20 17.67 -5.23 -17.98
CA ASN A 20 17.39 -6.01 -16.79
C ASN A 20 17.71 -5.25 -15.50
N GLU A 21 18.76 -4.43 -15.46
CA GLU A 21 19.02 -3.52 -14.34
C GLU A 21 17.91 -2.47 -14.20
N ARG A 22 17.45 -1.90 -15.32
CA ARG A 22 16.30 -0.98 -15.33
C ARG A 22 15.05 -1.63 -14.73
N LYS A 23 14.73 -2.84 -15.18
CA LYS A 23 13.57 -3.58 -14.66
C LYS A 23 13.75 -3.98 -13.21
N ARG A 24 14.95 -4.40 -12.80
CA ARG A 24 15.27 -4.69 -11.39
C ARG A 24 14.93 -3.47 -10.53
N ASP A 25 15.44 -2.30 -10.88
CA ASP A 25 15.25 -1.10 -10.07
C ASP A 25 13.78 -0.65 -10.06
N GLN A 26 13.09 -0.69 -11.19
CA GLN A 26 11.65 -0.42 -11.25
C GLN A 26 10.81 -1.35 -10.35
N TYR A 27 11.12 -2.64 -10.34
CA TYR A 27 10.40 -3.59 -9.46
C TYR A 27 10.80 -3.46 -8.00
N LYS A 28 12.02 -3.01 -7.71
CA LYS A 28 12.46 -2.66 -6.36
C LYS A 28 11.68 -1.45 -5.85
N ASP A 29 11.64 -0.37 -6.63
CA ASP A 29 10.90 0.85 -6.27
C ASP A 29 9.41 0.57 -6.08
N LEU A 30 8.82 -0.28 -6.93
CA LEU A 30 7.43 -0.72 -6.77
C LEU A 30 7.24 -1.53 -5.48
N TYR A 31 8.16 -2.44 -5.16
CA TYR A 31 8.10 -3.21 -3.92
C TYR A 31 8.19 -2.30 -2.68
N ASP A 32 9.14 -1.36 -2.68
CA ASP A 32 9.34 -0.41 -1.59
C ASP A 32 8.10 0.48 -1.41
N TYR A 33 7.55 1.02 -2.51
CA TYR A 33 6.30 1.80 -2.50
C TYR A 33 5.11 1.02 -1.92
N LEU A 34 4.95 -0.25 -2.32
CA LEU A 34 3.86 -1.10 -1.81
C LEU A 34 4.06 -1.46 -0.34
N ALA A 35 5.30 -1.60 0.13
CA ALA A 35 5.59 -1.82 1.55
C ALA A 35 5.21 -0.61 2.40
N ASP A 36 5.53 0.60 1.93
CA ASP A 36 5.15 1.84 2.61
C ASP A 36 3.62 1.99 2.65
N LYS A 37 2.94 1.75 1.53
CA LYS A 37 1.47 1.79 1.47
C LYS A 37 0.80 0.75 2.34
N GLU A 38 1.34 -0.46 2.44
CA GLU A 38 0.83 -1.45 3.38
C GLU A 38 0.92 -0.95 4.83
N SER A 39 2.04 -0.31 5.20
CA SER A 39 2.25 0.23 6.54
C SER A 39 1.29 1.38 6.86
N GLU A 40 1.08 2.29 5.92
CA GLU A 40 0.14 3.41 6.04
C GLU A 40 -1.29 2.90 6.27
N VAL A 41 -1.78 2.02 5.39
CA VAL A 41 -3.15 1.48 5.49
C VAL A 41 -3.34 0.67 6.78
N LYS A 42 -2.34 -0.12 7.21
CA LYS A 42 -2.38 -0.84 8.48
C LYS A 42 -2.52 0.10 9.68
N THR A 43 -1.81 1.21 9.66
CA THR A 43 -1.83 2.21 10.74
C THR A 43 -3.20 2.87 10.82
N GLU A 44 -3.71 3.38 9.70
CA GLU A 44 -5.03 4.01 9.63
C GLU A 44 -6.15 3.04 10.03
N LEU A 45 -6.09 1.79 9.58
CA LEU A 45 -7.07 0.76 9.91
C LEU A 45 -7.04 0.40 11.39
N SER A 46 -5.85 0.35 12.00
CA SER A 46 -5.69 0.16 13.45
C SER A 46 -6.33 1.32 14.23
N ASP A 47 -6.09 2.55 13.80
CA ASP A 47 -6.65 3.75 14.44
C ASP A 47 -8.18 3.76 14.32
N VAL A 48 -8.74 3.49 13.14
CA VAL A 48 -10.20 3.40 12.94
C VAL A 48 -10.81 2.30 13.81
N LYS A 49 -10.20 1.12 13.89
CA LYS A 49 -10.68 0.01 14.74
C LYS A 49 -10.61 0.39 16.23
N SER A 50 -9.54 1.07 16.64
CA SER A 50 -9.35 1.55 18.01
C SER A 50 -10.39 2.61 18.40
N THR A 51 -10.57 3.64 17.58
CA THR A 51 -11.56 4.72 17.80
C THR A 51 -12.98 4.15 17.87
N LYS A 52 -13.33 3.22 16.96
CA LYS A 52 -14.63 2.53 17.00
C LYS A 52 -14.85 1.77 18.30
N ASN A 53 -13.85 1.05 18.79
CA ASN A 53 -13.94 0.30 20.04
C ASN A 53 -14.07 1.24 21.25
N SER A 54 -13.32 2.34 21.27
CA SER A 54 -13.42 3.38 22.31
C SER A 54 -14.84 3.96 22.42
N TYR A 55 -15.49 4.21 21.27
CA TYR A 55 -16.87 4.70 21.22
C TYR A 55 -17.89 3.70 21.77
N LYS A 56 -17.65 2.39 21.63
CA LYS A 56 -18.50 1.36 22.25
C LYS A 56 -18.37 1.30 23.77
N THR A 57 -17.21 1.69 24.30
CA THR A 57 -16.90 1.66 25.74
C THR A 57 -17.16 2.98 26.45
N SER A 58 -17.53 4.05 25.73
CA SER A 58 -17.87 5.31 26.37
C SER A 58 -19.17 5.15 27.16
N ASN A 59 -19.06 5.15 28.49
CA ASN A 59 -20.17 5.26 29.44
C ASN A 59 -20.82 6.64 29.27
N LEU A 60 -21.64 6.80 28.23
CA LEU A 60 -22.58 7.90 28.18
C LEU A 60 -23.56 7.67 29.35
N PRO A 61 -23.80 8.66 30.22
CA PRO A 61 -24.81 8.53 31.26
C PRO A 61 -26.15 8.21 30.58
N ASP A 62 -26.92 7.28 31.16
CA ASP A 62 -28.25 6.77 30.71
C ASP A 62 -29.34 7.86 30.60
N MET A 63 -28.97 9.14 30.57
CA MET A 63 -29.90 10.25 30.52
C MET A 63 -30.30 10.53 29.07
N LYS A 64 -31.59 10.22 28.81
CA LYS A 64 -32.39 10.36 27.59
C LYS A 64 -32.19 9.26 26.55
N ILE A 65 -33.27 8.49 26.38
CA ILE A 65 -33.56 7.68 25.21
C ILE A 65 -33.26 8.55 23.97
N PRO A 66 -32.31 8.16 23.11
CA PRO A 66 -32.08 8.86 21.87
C PRO A 66 -33.38 8.90 21.07
N SER A 67 -33.66 9.98 20.35
CA SER A 67 -34.81 9.97 19.43
C SER A 67 -34.65 8.79 18.45
N HIS A 68 -35.75 8.20 18.00
CA HIS A 68 -35.74 7.12 17.01
C HIS A 68 -34.86 7.47 15.80
N GLU A 69 -34.90 8.73 15.36
CA GLU A 69 -34.06 9.28 14.28
C GLU A 69 -32.55 9.18 14.57
N PHE A 70 -32.12 9.31 15.83
CA PHE A 70 -30.72 9.17 16.22
C PHE A 70 -30.26 7.70 16.18
N GLU A 71 -31.11 6.76 16.60
CA GLU A 71 -30.79 5.33 16.53
C GLU A 71 -30.67 4.85 15.08
N ASP A 72 -31.62 5.22 14.22
CA ASP A 72 -31.59 4.88 12.80
C ASP A 72 -30.35 5.47 12.11
N THR A 73 -30.07 6.76 12.35
CA THR A 73 -28.87 7.42 11.83
C THR A 73 -27.59 6.75 12.33
N ARG A 74 -27.54 6.33 13.60
CA ARG A 74 -26.40 5.60 14.16
C ARG A 74 -26.19 4.27 13.46
N HIS A 75 -27.26 3.50 13.21
CA HIS A 75 -27.17 2.22 12.52
C HIS A 75 -26.65 2.38 11.08
N GLU A 76 -27.09 3.41 10.36
CA GLU A 76 -26.57 3.75 9.03
C GLU A 76 -25.07 4.07 9.08
N LYS A 77 -24.64 4.94 10.00
CA LYS A 77 -23.22 5.29 10.14
C LYS A 77 -22.35 4.10 10.57
N ASP A 78 -22.85 3.23 11.43
CA ASP A 78 -22.16 1.99 11.81
C ASP A 78 -22.00 1.04 10.62
N ALA A 79 -23.02 0.96 9.75
CA ALA A 79 -22.98 0.17 8.53
C ALA A 79 -21.98 0.72 7.50
N ASP A 80 -21.97 2.04 7.30
CA ASP A 80 -21.01 2.71 6.40
C ASP A 80 -19.57 2.56 6.90
N LEU A 81 -19.35 2.75 8.21
CA LEU A 81 -18.05 2.52 8.82
C LEU A 81 -17.60 1.06 8.66
N LYS A 82 -18.52 0.10 8.79
CA LYS A 82 -18.20 -1.32 8.55
C LYS A 82 -17.81 -1.60 7.09
N LYS A 83 -18.50 -0.98 6.12
CA LYS A 83 -18.14 -1.08 4.70
C LYS A 83 -16.76 -0.49 4.43
N LEU A 84 -16.46 0.67 5.02
CA LEU A 84 -15.17 1.33 4.86
C LEU A 84 -14.02 0.50 5.44
N ILE A 85 -14.20 -0.05 6.65
CA ILE A 85 -13.22 -0.96 7.26
C ILE A 85 -12.98 -2.17 6.34
N LYS A 86 -14.05 -2.77 5.81
CA LYS A 86 -13.92 -3.90 4.88
C LYS A 86 -13.14 -3.50 3.62
N HIS A 87 -13.43 -2.33 3.04
CA HIS A 87 -12.72 -1.85 1.85
C HIS A 87 -11.22 -1.73 2.08
N PHE A 88 -10.79 -1.23 3.25
CA PHE A 88 -9.37 -1.15 3.59
C PHE A 88 -8.76 -2.52 3.91
N ASP A 89 -9.50 -3.44 4.54
CA ASP A 89 -9.06 -4.83 4.72
C ASP A 89 -8.84 -5.50 3.33
N ASP A 90 -9.76 -5.36 2.38
CA ASP A 90 -9.64 -5.89 1.01
C ASP A 90 -8.45 -5.23 0.27
N MET A 91 -8.23 -3.92 0.45
CA MET A 91 -7.09 -3.19 -0.14
C MET A 91 -5.75 -3.69 0.40
N LEU A 92 -5.67 -4.05 1.69
CA LEU A 92 -4.45 -4.63 2.27
C LEU A 92 -4.09 -5.96 1.61
N ASP A 93 -5.08 -6.82 1.35
CA ASP A 93 -4.87 -8.09 0.66
C ASP A 93 -4.33 -7.86 -0.77
N ASP A 94 -4.91 -6.90 -1.50
CA ASP A 94 -4.45 -6.51 -2.83
C ASP A 94 -3.02 -5.97 -2.81
N ILE A 95 -2.68 -5.10 -1.86
CA ILE A 95 -1.33 -4.56 -1.68
C ILE A 95 -0.35 -5.69 -1.37
N GLN A 96 -0.69 -6.61 -0.48
CA GLN A 96 0.18 -7.75 -0.13
C GLN A 96 0.45 -8.65 -1.34
N HIS A 97 -0.59 -8.96 -2.12
CA HIS A 97 -0.45 -9.74 -3.33
C HIS A 97 0.42 -9.02 -4.38
N ALA A 98 0.17 -7.73 -4.61
CA ALA A 98 0.98 -6.91 -5.52
C ALA A 98 2.44 -6.82 -5.07
N LYS A 99 2.67 -6.62 -3.77
CA LYS A 99 4.02 -6.53 -3.18
C LYS A 99 4.78 -7.84 -3.35
N THR A 100 4.13 -8.96 -3.11
CA THR A 100 4.73 -10.30 -3.29
C THR A 100 5.13 -10.53 -4.75
N LYS A 101 4.28 -10.11 -5.69
CA LYS A 101 4.57 -10.18 -7.13
C LYS A 101 5.71 -9.24 -7.54
N ALA A 102 5.75 -8.03 -7.01
CA ALA A 102 6.82 -7.06 -7.26
C ALA A 102 8.17 -7.60 -6.77
N LYS A 103 8.22 -8.16 -5.55
CA LYS A 103 9.41 -8.81 -4.99
C LYS A 103 9.90 -9.96 -5.88
N SER A 104 9.01 -10.86 -6.29
CA SER A 104 9.36 -11.97 -7.17
C SER A 104 9.94 -11.50 -8.51
N LYS A 105 9.37 -10.43 -9.09
CA LYS A 105 9.90 -9.84 -10.33
C LYS A 105 11.25 -9.15 -10.13
N TRP A 106 11.43 -8.44 -9.02
CA TRP A 106 12.71 -7.86 -8.65
C TRP A 106 13.81 -8.93 -8.53
N GLU A 107 13.56 -10.01 -7.79
CA GLU A 107 14.49 -11.14 -7.65
C GLU A 107 14.85 -11.77 -9.01
N HIS A 108 13.85 -11.94 -9.88
CA HIS A 108 14.05 -12.46 -11.23
C HIS A 108 14.95 -11.56 -12.09
N TYR A 109 14.70 -10.25 -12.11
CA TYR A 109 15.52 -9.32 -12.89
C TYR A 109 16.88 -9.06 -12.27
N LYS A 110 17.01 -9.14 -10.95
CA LYS A 110 18.29 -9.13 -10.25
C LYS A 110 19.17 -10.30 -10.72
N ALA A 111 18.63 -11.52 -10.71
CA ALA A 111 19.37 -12.70 -11.18
C ALA A 111 19.77 -12.61 -12.67
N LYS A 112 18.91 -12.01 -13.51
CA LYS A 112 19.22 -11.78 -14.93
C LYS A 112 20.33 -10.75 -15.12
N ALA A 113 20.28 -9.62 -14.42
CA ALA A 113 21.33 -8.60 -14.46
C ALA A 113 22.68 -9.18 -14.02
N GLU A 114 22.72 -9.91 -12.90
CA GLU A 114 23.94 -10.58 -12.41
C GLU A 114 24.49 -11.62 -13.40
N ALA A 115 23.63 -12.26 -14.19
CA ALA A 115 24.04 -13.21 -15.22
C ALA A 115 24.55 -12.54 -16.50
N GLU A 116 24.09 -11.33 -16.81
CA GLU A 116 24.59 -10.52 -17.94
C GLU A 116 25.94 -9.89 -17.62
N GLU A 117 26.11 -9.36 -16.41
CA GLU A 117 27.41 -8.84 -15.92
C GLU A 117 28.52 -9.90 -15.94
N LYS A 118 28.19 -11.18 -15.70
CA LYS A 118 29.16 -12.30 -15.74
C LYS A 118 29.51 -12.78 -17.15
N LYS A 119 28.76 -12.36 -18.16
CA LYS A 119 28.94 -12.78 -19.57
C LYS A 119 29.59 -11.71 -20.44
N GLY A 120 29.53 -10.44 -20.01
CA GLY A 120 30.28 -9.32 -20.61
C GLY A 120 31.71 -9.26 -20.08
#